data_AF-A0A3R8S4D0-F1
#
_entry.id   AF-A0A3R8S4D0-F1
#
_cell.length_a   1.000
_cell.length_b   1.000
_cell.length_c   1.000
_cell.angle_alpha   90.00
_cell.angle_beta   90.00
_cell.angle_gamma   90.00
#
_symmetry.space_group_name_H-M   'P 1'
#
loop_
_entity.id
_entity.type
_entity.pdbx_description
1 polymer ?
#
loop_
_entity_poly.entity_id
_entity_poly.type
_entity_poly.pdbx_seq_one_letter_code
_entity_poly.pdbx_strand_id
1 'polypeptide(L)'
;MHSNYPNEGWSQYLVGGAPNWSLITVAGHSQGSGHAAFMGKLHVLDRIAMFSGPGDTGNANGLPAQWTSLPNATPAARQYGFTHQQDELVPLAAIELNWSQIGLGVFGASTSVDGRAAPFGDRRQLTTNIAIPVSPLSPSTAPAHSGTVVDVVTPLTSAGEPLYLPVWNYMVFP
;
A
#
# COMPACT_ATOMS: atom_id res chain seq x y z
N MET A 1 -23.17 -2.90 -12.14
CA MET A 1 -23.30 -4.21 -11.48
C MET A 1 -24.69 -4.80 -11.66
N HIS A 2 -25.73 -4.25 -11.04
CA HIS A 2 -27.09 -4.83 -11.12
C HIS A 2 -27.67 -4.97 -12.53
N SER A 3 -27.17 -4.22 -13.52
CA SER A 3 -27.60 -4.34 -14.92
C SER A 3 -26.87 -5.42 -15.72
N ASN A 4 -25.63 -5.76 -15.35
CA ASN A 4 -24.74 -6.61 -16.18
C ASN A 4 -24.42 -7.95 -15.50
N TYR A 5 -24.39 -7.98 -14.16
CA TYR A 5 -24.08 -9.17 -13.34
C TYR A 5 -25.01 -9.25 -12.11
N PRO A 6 -26.33 -9.32 -12.28
CA PRO A 6 -27.29 -9.23 -11.18
C PRO A 6 -27.20 -10.37 -10.16
N ASN A 7 -26.68 -11.54 -10.56
CA ASN A 7 -26.70 -12.76 -9.74
C ASN A 7 -25.44 -13.00 -8.90
N GLU A 8 -24.46 -12.09 -8.92
CA GLU A 8 -23.18 -12.25 -8.20
C GLU A 8 -23.24 -11.75 -6.74
N GLY A 9 -24.45 -11.49 -6.21
CA GLY A 9 -24.65 -11.18 -4.80
C GLY A 9 -24.09 -9.82 -4.36
N TRP A 10 -24.02 -8.84 -5.27
CA TRP A 10 -23.46 -7.50 -5.01
C TRP A 10 -24.10 -6.74 -3.85
N SER A 11 -25.34 -7.07 -3.50
CA SER A 11 -26.07 -6.45 -2.38
C SER A 11 -25.36 -6.58 -1.04
N GLN A 12 -24.49 -7.59 -0.86
CA GLN A 12 -23.72 -7.77 0.37
C GLN A 12 -22.70 -6.63 0.61
N TYR A 13 -22.28 -5.94 -0.45
CA TYR A 13 -21.36 -4.80 -0.38
C TYR A 13 -22.07 -3.46 -0.24
N LEU A 14 -23.38 -3.44 0.03
CA LEU A 14 -24.17 -2.23 0.18
C LEU A 14 -24.90 -2.20 1.53
N VAL A 15 -24.94 -1.03 2.16
CA VAL A 15 -25.79 -0.73 3.32
C VAL A 15 -26.58 0.53 2.99
N GLY A 16 -27.92 0.41 2.96
CA GLY A 16 -28.78 1.52 2.58
C GLY A 16 -28.55 2.06 1.15
N GLY A 17 -28.04 1.23 0.24
CA GLY A 17 -27.72 1.61 -1.14
C GLY A 17 -26.35 2.29 -1.33
N ALA A 18 -25.61 2.56 -0.25
CA ALA A 18 -24.23 3.05 -0.30
C ALA A 18 -23.22 1.91 -0.08
N PRO A 19 -21.95 2.05 -0.50
CA PRO A 19 -20.92 1.06 -0.24
C PRO A 19 -20.76 0.73 1.24
N ASN A 20 -20.76 -0.56 1.57
CA ASN A 20 -20.33 -1.03 2.88
C ASN A 20 -18.80 -1.01 2.92
N TRP A 21 -18.24 0.15 3.25
CA TRP A 21 -16.79 0.37 3.26
C TRP A 21 -16.03 -0.63 4.12
N SER A 22 -16.63 -1.16 5.18
CA SER A 22 -15.96 -2.12 6.07
C SER A 22 -15.68 -3.49 5.44
N LEU A 23 -16.19 -3.74 4.23
CA LEU A 23 -15.92 -4.93 3.42
C LEU A 23 -15.01 -4.64 2.22
N ILE A 24 -14.48 -3.41 2.11
CA ILE A 24 -13.74 -2.95 0.95
C ILE A 24 -12.30 -2.68 1.37
N THR A 25 -11.37 -3.34 0.68
CA THR A 25 -9.95 -2.99 0.71
C THR A 25 -9.63 -1.98 -0.37
N VAL A 26 -8.89 -0.93 -0.02
CA VAL A 26 -8.39 0.06 -0.97
C VAL A 26 -6.88 -0.05 -1.06
N ALA A 27 -6.37 -0.16 -2.27
CA ALA A 27 -4.94 -0.20 -2.56
C ALA A 27 -4.57 0.93 -3.51
N GLY A 28 -3.35 1.44 -3.38
CA GLY A 28 -2.86 2.48 -4.28
C GLY A 28 -1.34 2.52 -4.35
N HIS A 29 -0.83 2.83 -5.53
CA HIS A 29 0.59 2.97 -5.85
C HIS A 29 0.97 4.44 -6.05
N SER A 30 2.14 4.86 -5.58
CA SER A 30 2.66 6.21 -5.80
C SER A 30 1.69 7.28 -5.29
N GLN A 31 1.23 8.21 -6.12
CA GLN A 31 0.17 9.16 -5.77
C GLN A 31 -1.14 8.46 -5.34
N GLY A 32 -1.45 7.30 -5.93
CA GLY A 32 -2.59 6.48 -5.51
C GLY A 32 -2.48 5.98 -4.08
N SER A 33 -1.25 5.81 -3.55
CA SER A 33 -1.03 5.46 -2.15
C SER A 33 -1.52 6.55 -1.20
N GLY A 34 -1.31 7.82 -1.55
CA GLY A 34 -1.85 8.97 -0.79
C GLY A 34 -3.37 8.97 -0.79
N HIS A 35 -3.98 8.73 -1.95
CA HIS A 35 -5.44 8.62 -2.07
C HIS A 35 -6.00 7.46 -1.24
N ALA A 36 -5.38 6.27 -1.30
CA ALA A 36 -5.80 5.11 -0.52
C ALA A 36 -5.72 5.38 0.99
N ALA A 37 -4.62 6.00 1.45
CA ALA A 37 -4.45 6.40 2.84
C ALA A 37 -5.47 7.48 3.28
N PHE A 38 -5.74 8.47 2.41
CA PHE A 38 -6.72 9.51 2.68
C PHE A 38 -8.14 8.96 2.80
N MET A 39 -8.51 7.94 2.01
CA MET A 39 -9.78 7.22 2.19
C MET A 39 -9.91 6.62 3.60
N GLY A 40 -8.80 6.20 4.21
CA GLY A 40 -8.75 5.73 5.60
C GLY A 40 -9.05 6.81 6.66
N LYS A 41 -8.99 8.09 6.29
CA LYS A 41 -9.44 9.21 7.12
C LYS A 41 -10.95 9.44 7.02
N LEU A 42 -11.57 9.00 5.92
CA LEU A 42 -12.98 9.26 5.60
C LEU A 42 -13.91 8.09 5.95
N HIS A 43 -13.43 6.86 5.78
CA HIS A 43 -14.24 5.65 5.91
C HIS A 43 -13.55 4.58 6.77
N VAL A 44 -14.35 3.69 7.35
CA VAL A 44 -13.86 2.46 7.99
C VAL A 44 -13.76 1.39 6.90
N LEU A 45 -12.55 1.16 6.40
CA LEU A 45 -12.23 0.16 5.38
C LEU A 45 -11.87 -1.20 6.01
N ASP A 46 -11.92 -2.26 5.19
CA ASP A 46 -11.44 -3.58 5.61
C ASP A 46 -9.91 -3.58 5.75
N ARG A 47 -9.20 -3.18 4.69
CA ARG A 47 -7.75 -2.93 4.68
C ARG A 47 -7.38 -1.72 3.82
N ILE A 48 -6.20 -1.17 4.07
CA ILE A 48 -5.55 -0.19 3.19
C ILE A 48 -4.15 -0.69 2.86
N ALA A 49 -3.81 -0.74 1.57
CA ALA A 49 -2.49 -1.10 1.08
C ALA A 49 -1.85 0.07 0.31
N MET A 50 -0.78 0.61 0.88
CA MET A 50 0.00 1.73 0.37
C MET A 50 1.27 1.20 -0.30
N PHE A 51 1.39 1.31 -1.61
CA PHE A 51 2.56 0.87 -2.37
C PHE A 51 3.40 2.07 -2.81
N SER A 52 4.69 2.06 -2.45
CA SER A 52 5.66 3.10 -2.83
C SER A 52 5.18 4.52 -2.51
N GLY A 53 4.65 4.68 -1.29
CA GLY A 53 4.06 5.92 -0.81
C GLY A 53 3.37 5.73 0.55
N PRO A 54 2.66 6.76 1.05
CA PRO A 54 2.48 8.07 0.44
C PRO A 54 3.72 8.96 0.55
N GLY A 55 3.99 9.74 -0.50
CA GLY A 55 5.06 10.74 -0.56
C GLY A 55 4.57 12.18 -0.38
N ASP A 56 3.29 12.36 0.01
CA ASP A 56 2.61 13.65 0.06
C ASP A 56 3.30 14.64 1.01
N THR A 57 3.61 15.84 0.50
CA THR A 57 4.23 16.93 1.26
C THR A 57 3.25 18.09 1.44
N GLY A 58 3.37 18.80 2.56
CA GLY A 58 2.61 20.02 2.86
C GLY A 58 3.15 21.25 2.13
N ASN A 59 2.51 22.40 2.39
CA ASN A 59 2.83 23.68 1.75
C ASN A 59 4.22 24.24 2.13
N ALA A 60 4.80 23.78 3.23
CA ALA A 60 6.16 24.12 3.62
C ALA A 60 7.11 22.97 3.29
N ASN A 61 8.26 23.30 2.71
CA ASN A 61 9.25 22.33 2.26
C ASN A 61 9.62 21.35 3.38
N GLY A 62 9.52 20.05 3.08
CA GLY A 62 9.93 18.97 3.99
C GLY A 62 8.93 18.63 5.09
N LEU A 63 7.77 19.29 5.17
CA LEU A 63 6.70 18.87 6.08
C LEU A 63 5.77 17.85 5.42
N PRO A 64 5.27 16.84 6.16
CA PRO A 64 4.15 16.00 5.71
C PRO A 64 2.92 16.81 5.31
N ALA A 65 2.12 16.27 4.39
CA ALA A 65 0.82 16.84 4.11
C ALA A 65 -0.06 16.79 5.37
N GLN A 66 -0.76 17.88 5.69
CA GLN A 66 -1.53 18.01 6.95
C GLN A 66 -2.57 16.90 7.16
N TRP A 67 -3.06 16.29 6.07
CA TRP A 67 -4.06 15.23 6.16
C TRP A 67 -3.51 13.96 6.83
N THR A 68 -2.18 13.70 6.78
CA THR A 68 -1.60 12.46 7.29
C THR A 68 -1.82 12.30 8.79
N SER A 69 -1.85 13.41 9.53
CA SER A 69 -2.06 13.46 10.98
C SER A 69 -3.53 13.57 11.41
N LEU A 70 -4.47 13.63 10.46
CA LEU A 70 -5.90 13.58 10.80
C LEU A 70 -6.24 12.25 11.49
N PRO A 71 -7.24 12.24 12.40
CA PRO A 71 -7.72 11.00 13.00
C PRO A 71 -8.09 9.95 11.95
N ASN A 72 -7.73 8.70 12.22
CA ASN A 72 -8.07 7.59 11.35
C ASN A 72 -9.52 7.14 11.59
N ALA A 73 -10.31 7.05 10.52
CA ALA A 73 -11.57 6.31 10.54
C ALA A 73 -11.29 4.80 10.44
N THR A 74 -10.43 4.38 9.50
CA THR A 74 -9.92 3.01 9.43
C THR A 74 -8.83 2.79 10.48
N PRO A 75 -8.96 1.86 11.44
CA PRO A 75 -7.93 1.64 12.45
C PRO A 75 -6.53 1.42 11.85
N ALA A 76 -5.49 2.00 12.43
CA ALA A 76 -4.10 1.85 11.94
C ALA A 76 -3.66 0.36 11.84
N ALA A 77 -4.26 -0.53 12.65
CA ALA A 77 -4.03 -1.98 12.57
C ALA A 77 -4.42 -2.60 11.22
N ARG A 78 -5.26 -1.93 10.43
CA ARG A 78 -5.76 -2.36 9.11
C ARG A 78 -5.10 -1.61 7.95
N GLN A 79 -4.13 -0.75 8.23
CA GLN A 79 -3.42 0.04 7.24
C GLN A 79 -1.99 -0.46 7.12
N TYR A 80 -1.51 -0.66 5.89
CA TYR A 80 -0.20 -1.24 5.61
C TYR A 80 0.50 -0.44 4.54
N GLY A 81 1.80 -0.27 4.68
CA GLY A 81 2.69 0.29 3.68
C GLY A 81 3.74 -0.70 3.23
N PHE A 82 4.06 -0.69 1.94
CA PHE A 82 5.14 -1.45 1.34
C PHE A 82 5.90 -0.59 0.32
N THR A 83 7.21 -0.41 0.53
CA THR A 83 8.05 0.39 -0.38
C THR A 83 9.41 -0.27 -0.64
N HIS A 84 10.07 0.11 -1.73
CA HIS A 84 11.46 -0.26 -1.97
C HIS A 84 12.40 0.74 -1.28
N GLN A 85 13.49 0.27 -0.65
CA GLN A 85 14.42 1.14 0.07
C GLN A 85 15.18 2.11 -0.84
N GLN A 86 15.35 1.72 -2.11
CA GLN A 86 15.96 2.52 -3.18
C GLN A 86 14.92 3.17 -4.11
N ASP A 87 13.71 3.43 -3.64
CA ASP A 87 12.70 4.16 -4.43
C ASP A 87 13.28 5.46 -5.02
N GLU A 88 13.26 5.57 -6.35
CA GLU A 88 13.92 6.65 -7.07
C GLU A 88 13.11 7.96 -7.04
N LEU A 89 11.81 7.90 -6.74
CA LEU A 89 10.90 9.04 -6.83
C LEU A 89 10.53 9.60 -5.46
N VAL A 90 10.38 8.73 -4.46
CA VAL A 90 9.96 9.13 -3.11
C VAL A 90 10.97 8.59 -2.10
N PRO A 91 11.76 9.45 -1.44
CA PRO A 91 12.74 9.01 -0.46
C PRO A 91 12.11 8.19 0.66
N LEU A 92 12.75 7.07 1.04
CA LEU A 92 12.27 6.18 2.12
C LEU A 92 11.92 6.96 3.39
N ALA A 93 12.76 7.91 3.81
CA ALA A 93 12.54 8.71 5.00
C ALA A 93 11.24 9.54 4.94
N ALA A 94 10.84 10.01 3.75
CA ALA A 94 9.58 10.74 3.58
C ALA A 94 8.37 9.80 3.71
N ILE A 95 8.46 8.60 3.14
CA ILE A 95 7.42 7.56 3.27
C ILE A 95 7.27 7.14 4.73
N GLU A 96 8.36 6.82 5.43
CA GLU A 96 8.36 6.42 6.82
C GLU A 96 7.84 7.52 7.75
N LEU A 97 8.19 8.79 7.46
CA LEU A 97 7.63 9.93 8.18
C LEU A 97 6.11 10.00 8.02
N ASN A 98 5.59 9.84 6.79
CA ASN A 98 4.16 9.85 6.54
C ASN A 98 3.45 8.65 7.19
N TRP A 99 4.02 7.44 7.14
CA TRP A 99 3.51 6.28 7.87
C TRP A 99 3.47 6.49 9.38
N SER A 100 4.49 7.15 9.95
CA SER A 100 4.51 7.55 11.35
C SER A 100 3.38 8.52 11.69
N GLN A 101 3.15 9.55 10.85
CA GLN A 101 2.03 10.50 11.03
C GLN A 101 0.65 9.84 10.92
N ILE A 102 0.51 8.85 10.04
CA ILE A 102 -0.71 8.03 9.93
C ILE A 102 -0.91 7.16 11.17
N GLY A 103 0.14 6.92 11.96
CA GLY A 103 0.09 6.15 13.21
C GLY A 103 0.53 4.70 13.06
N LEU A 104 1.15 4.31 11.94
CA LEU A 104 1.66 2.94 11.75
C LEU A 104 2.84 2.61 12.68
N GLY A 105 3.53 3.64 13.19
CA GLY A 105 4.64 3.50 14.12
C GLY A 105 4.31 2.78 15.43
N VAL A 106 3.03 2.72 15.83
CA VAL A 106 2.60 1.97 17.03
C VAL A 106 2.83 0.46 16.90
N PHE A 107 2.93 -0.05 15.66
CA PHE A 107 3.28 -1.43 15.36
C PHE A 107 4.78 -1.62 15.19
N GLY A 108 5.59 -0.61 15.53
CA GLY A 108 7.04 -0.57 15.45
C GLY A 108 7.58 -0.04 14.12
N ALA A 109 8.91 0.05 14.06
CA ALA A 109 9.66 0.54 12.91
C ALA A 109 9.46 -0.35 11.67
N SER A 110 9.83 0.20 10.51
CA SER A 110 9.79 -0.52 9.25
C SER A 110 10.65 -1.80 9.30
N THR A 111 10.26 -2.81 8.53
CA THR A 111 11.02 -4.05 8.45
C THR A 111 11.11 -4.56 7.02
N SER A 112 12.25 -5.15 6.67
CA SER A 112 12.41 -5.81 5.38
C SER A 112 11.59 -7.11 5.34
N VAL A 113 10.93 -7.35 4.21
CA VAL A 113 10.24 -8.60 3.87
C VAL A 113 11.17 -9.62 3.20
N ASP A 114 12.39 -9.21 2.84
CA ASP A 114 13.29 -10.00 2.01
C ASP A 114 13.72 -11.27 2.75
N GLY A 115 13.51 -12.43 2.11
CA GLY A 115 13.82 -13.74 2.69
C GLY A 115 12.98 -14.10 3.93
N ARG A 116 11.86 -13.41 4.16
CA ARG A 116 10.98 -13.60 5.32
C ARG A 116 9.56 -13.96 4.90
N ALA A 117 8.83 -14.57 5.82
CA ALA A 117 7.41 -14.86 5.67
C ALA A 117 6.55 -13.97 6.60
N ALA A 118 5.27 -13.83 6.26
CA ALA A 118 4.28 -13.21 7.14
C ALA A 118 4.27 -13.92 8.52
N PRO A 119 4.00 -13.19 9.62
CA PRO A 119 3.40 -11.85 9.67
C PRO A 119 4.41 -10.69 9.66
N PHE A 120 5.67 -10.92 9.25
CA PHE A 120 6.70 -9.88 9.20
C PHE A 120 6.87 -9.14 10.53
N GLY A 121 6.81 -9.87 11.65
CA GLY A 121 6.88 -9.30 13.00
C GLY A 121 5.72 -8.36 13.35
N ASP A 122 4.54 -8.60 12.76
CA ASP A 122 3.32 -7.81 12.90
C ASP A 122 3.47 -6.33 12.54
N ARG A 123 4.49 -6.00 11.73
CA ARG A 123 4.71 -4.63 11.25
C ARG A 123 3.63 -4.22 10.26
N ARG A 124 3.39 -2.92 10.19
CA ARG A 124 2.54 -2.24 9.19
C ARG A 124 3.35 -1.45 8.18
N GLN A 125 4.66 -1.40 8.36
CA GLN A 125 5.61 -0.67 7.55
C GLN A 125 6.61 -1.68 6.99
N LEU A 126 6.42 -2.05 5.72
CA LEU A 126 7.19 -3.10 5.07
C LEU A 126 8.12 -2.47 4.04
N THR A 127 9.34 -2.99 3.96
CA THR A 127 10.31 -2.57 2.94
C THR A 127 10.90 -3.77 2.22
N THR A 128 11.48 -3.51 1.06
CA THR A 128 12.30 -4.48 0.33
C THR A 128 13.51 -3.77 -0.25
N ASN A 129 14.61 -4.51 -0.44
CA ASN A 129 15.76 -4.08 -1.19
C ASN A 129 16.17 -5.12 -2.24
N ILE A 130 15.23 -5.96 -2.68
CA ILE A 130 15.46 -6.97 -3.71
C ILE A 130 15.75 -6.26 -5.02
N ALA A 131 16.84 -6.67 -5.67
CA ALA A 131 17.21 -6.16 -6.98
C ALA A 131 16.08 -6.40 -8.00
N ILE A 132 15.70 -5.34 -8.70
CA ILE A 132 14.62 -5.40 -9.68
C ILE A 132 15.19 -5.66 -11.06
N PRO A 133 14.81 -6.78 -11.71
CA PRO A 133 15.30 -7.08 -13.05
C PRO A 133 14.63 -6.13 -14.05
N VAL A 134 15.39 -5.15 -14.54
CA VAL A 134 14.95 -4.29 -15.64
C VAL A 134 15.30 -4.92 -16.98
N SER A 135 14.29 -5.24 -17.77
CA SER A 135 14.50 -5.69 -19.15
C SER A 135 14.82 -4.48 -20.05
N PRO A 136 15.85 -4.56 -20.91
CA PRO A 136 16.12 -3.51 -21.89
C PRO A 136 14.98 -3.39 -22.92
N LEU A 137 14.11 -4.39 -23.05
CA LEU A 137 12.97 -4.39 -23.98
C LEU A 137 11.72 -3.74 -23.39
N SER A 138 11.67 -3.55 -22.08
CA SER A 138 10.58 -2.86 -21.39
C SER A 138 11.16 -2.02 -20.24
N PRO A 139 11.85 -0.92 -20.57
CA PRO A 139 12.53 -0.11 -19.58
C PRO A 139 11.52 0.56 -18.64
N SER A 140 11.77 0.46 -17.33
CA SER A 140 11.16 1.33 -16.34
C SER A 140 12.15 2.42 -15.96
N THR A 141 11.68 3.67 -15.89
CA THR A 141 12.50 4.81 -15.47
C THR A 141 12.64 4.92 -13.95
N ALA A 142 11.81 4.19 -13.20
CA ALA A 142 11.86 4.10 -11.73
C ALA A 142 11.46 2.68 -11.29
N PRO A 143 12.31 1.67 -11.57
CA PRO A 143 12.01 0.28 -11.25
C PRO A 143 11.77 0.05 -9.76
N ALA A 144 12.56 0.61 -8.85
CA ALA A 144 12.36 0.46 -7.41
C ALA A 144 11.03 1.07 -6.94
N HIS A 145 10.67 2.24 -7.44
CA HIS A 145 9.37 2.84 -7.18
C HIS A 145 8.21 1.96 -7.68
N SER A 146 8.38 1.29 -8.81
CA SER A 146 7.30 0.55 -9.47
C SER A 146 7.22 -0.93 -9.03
N GLY A 147 8.34 -1.53 -8.63
CA GLY A 147 8.48 -2.98 -8.43
C GLY A 147 7.61 -3.57 -7.32
N THR A 148 7.12 -2.75 -6.39
CA THR A 148 6.26 -3.20 -5.29
C THR A 148 4.91 -3.74 -5.75
N VAL A 149 4.41 -3.33 -6.93
CA VAL A 149 3.07 -3.74 -7.41
C VAL A 149 2.86 -3.65 -8.94
N VAL A 150 3.80 -3.08 -9.72
CA VAL A 150 3.63 -2.96 -11.19
C VAL A 150 4.20 -4.19 -11.90
N ASP A 151 3.32 -4.98 -12.52
CA ASP A 151 3.61 -6.27 -13.17
C ASP A 151 4.92 -6.33 -13.96
N VAL A 152 5.19 -5.31 -14.79
CA VAL A 152 6.35 -5.31 -15.71
C VAL A 152 7.70 -5.31 -15.02
N VAL A 153 7.76 -4.90 -13.74
CA VAL A 153 9.00 -4.84 -12.95
C VAL A 153 8.90 -5.55 -11.60
N THR A 154 7.74 -6.07 -11.22
CA THR A 154 7.65 -6.88 -10.00
C THR A 154 8.56 -8.12 -10.14
N PRO A 155 9.51 -8.34 -9.21
CA PRO A 155 10.36 -9.51 -9.25
C PRO A 155 9.54 -10.80 -9.22
N LEU A 156 9.95 -11.77 -10.01
CA LEU A 156 9.31 -13.09 -10.07
C LEU A 156 10.20 -14.14 -9.42
N THR A 157 9.57 -15.17 -8.87
CA THR A 157 10.26 -16.40 -8.47
C THR A 157 10.76 -17.17 -9.70
N SER A 158 11.56 -18.21 -9.51
CA SER A 158 11.98 -19.11 -10.59
C SER A 158 10.80 -19.85 -11.27
N ALA A 159 9.64 -19.91 -10.61
CA ALA A 159 8.40 -20.47 -11.15
C ALA A 159 7.58 -19.44 -11.96
N GLY A 160 8.01 -18.18 -12.02
CA GLY A 160 7.28 -17.10 -12.71
C GLY A 160 6.20 -16.41 -11.87
N GLU A 161 6.03 -16.80 -10.61
CA GLU A 161 5.06 -16.17 -9.69
C GLU A 161 5.58 -14.85 -9.12
N PRO A 162 4.72 -13.85 -8.85
CA PRO A 162 5.13 -12.61 -8.20
C PRO A 162 5.77 -12.89 -6.84
N LEU A 163 7.01 -12.43 -6.67
CA LEU A 163 7.78 -12.65 -5.44
C LEU A 163 7.11 -12.00 -4.22
N TYR A 164 6.38 -10.90 -4.44
CA TYR A 164 5.67 -10.16 -3.41
C TYR A 164 4.24 -10.65 -3.15
N LEU A 165 3.78 -11.73 -3.80
CA LEU A 165 2.44 -12.28 -3.55
C LEU A 165 2.14 -12.54 -2.06
N PRO A 166 3.06 -13.10 -1.25
CA PRO A 166 2.82 -13.26 0.19
C PRO A 166 2.69 -11.93 0.94
N VAL A 167 3.40 -10.89 0.49
CA VAL A 167 3.34 -9.53 1.06
C VAL A 167 1.99 -8.90 0.75
N TRP A 168 1.55 -8.98 -0.51
CA TRP A 168 0.24 -8.48 -0.93
C TRP A 168 -0.89 -9.18 -0.18
N ASN A 169 -0.82 -10.50 -0.04
CA ASN A 169 -1.83 -11.26 0.68
C ASN A 169 -1.93 -10.81 2.14
N TYR A 170 -0.80 -10.60 2.81
CA TYR A 170 -0.76 -10.12 4.19
C TYR A 170 -1.36 -8.72 4.37
N MET A 171 -1.14 -7.82 3.40
CA MET A 171 -1.61 -6.44 3.47
C MET A 171 -3.10 -6.32 3.13
N VAL A 172 -3.53 -6.97 2.05
CA VAL A 172 -4.80 -6.71 1.35
C VAL A 172 -5.96 -7.57 1.87
N PHE A 173 -5.67 -8.76 2.42
CA PHE A 173 -6.69 -9.68 2.90
C PHE A 173 -6.66 -9.82 4.44
N PRO A 174 -7.83 -10.05 5.08
CA PRO A 174 -7.96 -10.23 6.52
C PRO A 174 -7.23 -11.47 7.06
#